data_AF-A0A355KV24-F1
#
_entry.id   AF-A0A355KV24-F1
#
_cell.length_a   1.000
_cell.length_b   1.000
_cell.length_c   1.000
_cell.angle_alpha   90.00
_cell.angle_beta   90.00
_cell.angle_gamma   90.00
#
_symmetry.space_group_name_H-M   'P 1'
#
loop_
_entity.id
_entity.type
_entity.pdbx_description
1 polymer ?
#
loop_
_entity_poly.entity_id
_entity_poly.type
_entity_poly.pdbx_seq_one_letter_code
_entity_poly.pdbx_strand_id
1 'polypeptide(L)'
;MKKVHRTCKKALSVILALTLMLTTFICFDIGALFGSAVDASSAITVSDNSASNVYFYAPEQIYLEPKLTGYTTQDKYNYQWFVDSTVNDSTKLQTLRTGENSTGNFYFYYENASSVTVSYKYLTNSMTDMTAYTQTSQTSSGDYANANCNIKLDEYATPLRAYNTSGTASYIYYTKAGNKIDTTITRESSSPYLAAGTKGYYIEWKATFVDKLDGQTKVAYAYTYVYKPYLQPVGTAINTNNYRGNNSYGYDISWISGIHSFNTSSTKATHSPNSTNGGKSLVTFSSSNPEGVQLGVAGTMLYAQFATQVVSNGNFFYTGMNNESAYNWVNGDGSPYLKAKSFRFVENKIDSSSKDVSQYTLATSPEAYLTVDVSRYHNLSNVPNLSAGLMVTSDEGSDNGAWYVADGTGKEDSSDEIIALNHNNDTPARTLYNNYKTYMANQGDFDNRGPYEGEGVKYNGPVVIPISTTNGNVTYKVRAGYHNYQSKDRVTCIGVMPLVVTQTNKETLRDAMNRATNIVAKYGLKPDGTSIYYNSSNSNWTKFVSLYRTAGLMLAKLDLASTTSVS
;
A
#
# COMPACT_ATOMS: atom_id res chain seq x y z
N MET A 1 42.17 -22.43 -18.79
CA MET A 1 40.77 -22.32 -19.30
C MET A 1 39.72 -23.10 -18.50
N LYS A 2 39.93 -24.36 -18.07
CA LYS A 2 38.91 -25.14 -17.31
C LYS A 2 38.49 -24.55 -15.95
N LYS A 3 39.38 -23.87 -15.21
CA LYS A 3 39.06 -23.24 -13.91
C LYS A 3 38.14 -22.01 -14.05
N VAL A 4 38.42 -21.13 -15.02
CA VAL A 4 37.62 -19.92 -15.31
C VAL A 4 36.19 -20.29 -15.70
N HIS A 5 36.02 -21.33 -16.52
CA HIS A 5 34.71 -21.79 -16.97
C HIS A 5 33.85 -22.38 -15.84
N ARG A 6 34.47 -22.98 -14.81
CA ARG A 6 33.76 -23.55 -13.66
C ARG A 6 33.34 -22.47 -12.65
N THR A 7 34.15 -21.42 -12.48
CA THR A 7 33.82 -20.27 -11.62
C THR A 7 32.72 -19.41 -12.23
N CYS A 8 32.78 -19.14 -13.55
CA CYS A 8 31.72 -18.41 -14.25
C CYS A 8 30.38 -19.16 -14.24
N LYS A 9 30.37 -20.50 -14.39
CA LYS A 9 29.14 -21.29 -14.26
C LYS A 9 28.54 -21.23 -12.86
N LYS A 10 29.35 -21.27 -11.79
CA LYS A 10 28.85 -21.15 -10.41
C LYS A 10 28.33 -19.74 -10.09
N ALA A 11 29.03 -18.70 -10.54
CA ALA A 11 28.56 -17.32 -10.38
C ALA A 11 27.25 -17.08 -11.15
N LEU A 12 27.16 -17.58 -12.39
CA LEU A 12 25.95 -17.49 -13.20
C LEU A 12 24.79 -18.30 -12.59
N SER A 13 25.03 -19.49 -12.03
CA SER A 13 24.00 -20.26 -11.32
C SER A 13 23.53 -19.59 -10.04
N VAL A 14 24.41 -18.89 -9.31
CA VAL A 14 24.04 -18.11 -8.12
C VAL A 14 23.25 -16.86 -8.51
N ILE A 15 23.65 -16.16 -9.58
CA ILE A 15 22.89 -15.03 -10.13
C ILE A 15 21.53 -15.52 -10.61
N LEU A 16 21.47 -16.63 -11.35
CA LEU A 16 20.21 -17.20 -11.83
C LEU A 16 19.31 -17.66 -10.68
N ALA A 17 19.89 -18.28 -9.63
CA ALA A 17 19.16 -18.62 -8.41
C ALA A 17 18.71 -17.37 -7.63
N LEU A 18 19.48 -16.27 -7.66
CA LEU A 18 19.12 -14.99 -7.06
C LEU A 18 18.02 -14.27 -7.86
N THR A 19 18.04 -14.37 -9.19
CA THR A 19 17.00 -13.86 -10.08
C THR A 19 15.72 -14.67 -9.93
N LEU A 20 15.82 -16.00 -9.85
CA LEU A 20 14.72 -16.89 -9.46
C LEU A 20 14.26 -16.57 -8.02
N MET A 21 15.18 -16.15 -7.14
CA MET A 21 14.86 -15.63 -5.80
C MET A 21 13.97 -14.42 -5.80
N LEU A 22 14.23 -13.48 -6.70
CA LEU A 22 13.40 -12.29 -6.87
C LEU A 22 12.04 -12.59 -7.51
N THR A 23 11.90 -13.70 -8.26
CA THR A 23 10.67 -14.01 -9.02
C THR A 23 9.74 -15.04 -8.36
N THR A 24 10.20 -15.83 -7.39
CA THR A 24 9.45 -17.02 -6.90
C THR A 24 9.62 -17.36 -5.42
N PHE A 25 9.39 -16.47 -4.43
CA PHE A 25 9.72 -16.80 -3.03
C PHE A 25 8.56 -16.80 -2.03
N ILE A 26 8.23 -18.03 -1.58
CA ILE A 26 7.92 -18.36 -0.19
C ILE A 26 9.21 -18.18 0.61
N CYS A 27 9.14 -17.47 1.73
CA CYS A 27 10.20 -17.21 2.71
C CYS A 27 11.34 -18.25 2.78
N PHE A 28 12.43 -18.04 2.03
CA PHE A 28 13.71 -18.66 2.37
C PHE A 28 14.46 -17.74 3.34
N ASP A 29 15.07 -18.36 4.34
CA ASP A 29 15.85 -17.70 5.38
C ASP A 29 17.14 -17.10 4.81
N ILE A 30 17.03 -15.94 4.18
CA ILE A 30 18.17 -15.12 3.75
C ILE A 30 19.13 -14.84 4.92
N GLY A 31 18.63 -14.83 6.17
CA GLY A 31 19.44 -14.76 7.38
C GLY A 31 20.47 -15.89 7.49
N ALA A 32 20.07 -17.13 7.18
CA ALA A 32 20.98 -18.28 7.10
C ALA A 32 22.02 -18.15 5.97
N LEU A 33 21.65 -17.49 4.86
CA LEU A 33 22.56 -17.22 3.75
C LEU A 33 23.61 -16.15 4.08
N PHE A 34 23.31 -15.19 4.95
CA PHE A 34 24.31 -14.26 5.47
C PHE A 34 25.34 -14.98 6.35
N GLY A 35 24.91 -15.86 7.25
CA GLY A 35 25.82 -16.66 8.09
C GLY A 35 26.78 -17.55 7.29
N SER A 36 26.33 -18.07 6.14
CA SER A 36 27.18 -18.89 5.24
C SER A 36 28.00 -18.08 4.22
N ALA A 37 27.66 -16.81 3.95
CA ALA A 37 28.46 -15.91 3.12
C ALA A 37 29.56 -15.21 3.92
N VAL A 38 29.33 -14.99 5.22
CA VAL A 38 30.30 -14.52 6.19
C VAL A 38 31.09 -15.73 6.71
N ASP A 39 31.82 -16.39 5.82
CA ASP A 39 32.74 -17.46 6.22
C ASP A 39 33.98 -16.83 6.88
N ALA A 40 33.91 -16.70 8.21
CA ALA A 40 34.98 -16.20 9.07
C ALA A 40 36.29 -17.02 8.92
N SER A 41 36.24 -18.24 8.35
CA SER A 41 37.41 -19.09 8.16
C SER A 41 38.27 -18.74 6.93
N SER A 42 37.82 -17.82 6.08
CA SER A 42 38.53 -17.41 4.86
C SER A 42 39.23 -16.03 4.96
N ALA A 43 39.28 -15.45 6.16
CA ALA A 43 39.96 -14.18 6.40
C ALA A 43 41.49 -14.36 6.40
N ILE A 44 42.18 -13.71 5.46
CA ILE A 44 43.61 -13.42 5.60
C ILE A 44 43.66 -12.07 6.29
N THR A 45 44.12 -12.06 7.54
CA THR A 45 44.16 -10.89 8.43
C THR A 45 42.79 -10.25 8.64
N VAL A 46 42.00 -10.83 9.53
CA VAL A 46 41.09 -10.02 10.36
C VAL A 46 42.02 -9.00 11.02
N SER A 47 41.95 -7.72 10.66
CA SER A 47 42.36 -6.71 11.64
C SER A 47 41.54 -7.05 12.88
N ASP A 48 42.18 -7.20 14.05
CA ASP A 48 41.56 -7.34 15.38
C ASP A 48 40.73 -6.07 15.74
N ASN A 49 39.95 -5.58 14.79
CA ASN A 49 39.38 -4.25 14.81
C ASN A 49 38.20 -4.32 15.77
N SER A 50 38.42 -3.74 16.94
CA SER A 50 37.45 -3.33 17.95
C SER A 50 36.40 -2.33 17.42
N ALA A 51 36.23 -2.23 16.10
CA ALA A 51 35.30 -1.33 15.44
C ALA A 51 33.87 -1.60 15.93
N SER A 52 33.24 -0.54 16.45
CA SER A 52 31.86 -0.54 16.91
C SER A 52 30.88 -0.86 15.76
N ASN A 53 29.63 -1.11 16.10
CA ASN A 53 28.59 -1.35 15.10
C ASN A 53 28.24 -0.06 14.35
N VAL A 54 27.96 -0.18 13.04
CA VAL A 54 27.35 0.88 12.22
C VAL A 54 25.84 0.73 12.24
N TYR A 55 25.12 1.81 12.52
CA TYR A 55 23.66 1.84 12.50
C TYR A 55 23.20 2.75 11.37
N PHE A 56 22.35 2.25 10.47
CA PHE A 56 21.82 3.05 9.38
C PHE A 56 20.35 2.68 9.10
N TYR A 57 19.46 3.63 9.35
CA TYR A 57 18.02 3.46 9.23
C TYR A 57 17.44 4.59 8.37
N ALA A 58 16.71 4.20 7.33
CA ALA A 58 15.89 5.07 6.50
C ALA A 58 14.48 4.48 6.46
N PRO A 59 13.45 5.24 6.02
CA PRO A 59 12.13 4.66 5.85
C PRO A 59 12.17 3.44 4.93
N GLU A 60 11.51 2.35 5.31
CA GLU A 60 11.41 1.16 4.48
C GLU A 60 10.50 1.44 3.29
N GLN A 61 9.39 2.14 3.52
CA GLN A 61 8.43 2.53 2.49
C GLN A 61 7.96 3.98 2.67
N ILE A 62 7.57 4.60 1.55
CA ILE A 62 6.92 5.91 1.53
C ILE A 62 5.71 5.81 0.60
N TYR A 63 4.54 6.22 1.05
CA TYR A 63 3.35 6.38 0.24
C TYR A 63 3.31 7.80 -0.32
N LEU A 64 3.13 7.93 -1.64
CA LEU A 64 2.91 9.22 -2.29
C LEU A 64 1.47 9.68 -2.10
N GLU A 65 1.21 10.97 -2.25
CA GLU A 65 -0.16 11.49 -2.25
C GLU A 65 -0.94 10.97 -3.47
N PRO A 66 -2.22 10.62 -3.31
CA PRO A 66 -3.05 10.17 -4.42
C PRO A 66 -3.34 11.35 -5.38
N LYS A 67 -3.22 11.11 -6.68
CA LYS A 67 -3.53 12.11 -7.72
C LYS A 67 -4.42 11.54 -8.81
N LEU A 68 -5.59 12.15 -9.02
CA LEU A 68 -6.63 11.67 -9.93
C LEU A 68 -6.11 11.30 -11.34
N THR A 69 -5.27 12.15 -11.92
CA THR A 69 -4.72 11.96 -13.28
C THR A 69 -3.56 10.97 -13.33
N GLY A 70 -3.08 10.46 -12.18
CA GLY A 70 -1.85 9.69 -12.09
C GLY A 70 -1.82 8.37 -12.85
N TYR A 71 -2.99 7.85 -13.26
CA TYR A 71 -3.12 6.65 -14.09
C TYR A 71 -3.28 6.95 -15.59
N THR A 72 -3.36 8.22 -15.95
CA THR A 72 -3.59 8.68 -17.33
C THR A 72 -2.44 9.53 -17.86
N THR A 73 -1.71 10.20 -16.98
CA THR A 73 -0.62 11.11 -17.34
C THR A 73 0.61 10.82 -16.50
N GLN A 74 1.78 11.16 -17.05
CA GLN A 74 3.00 11.24 -16.26
C GLN A 74 2.92 12.44 -15.32
N ASP A 75 3.39 12.28 -14.08
CA ASP A 75 3.34 13.37 -13.11
C ASP A 75 4.32 13.19 -11.96
N LYS A 76 4.46 14.23 -11.15
CA LYS A 76 5.09 14.21 -9.84
C LYS A 76 4.06 14.15 -8.72
N TYR A 77 4.51 13.67 -7.57
CA TYR A 77 3.71 13.49 -6.37
C TYR A 77 4.48 13.96 -5.15
N ASN A 78 3.77 14.47 -4.15
CA ASN A 78 4.37 14.72 -2.85
C ASN A 78 4.40 13.43 -2.03
N TYR A 79 5.24 13.43 -1.00
CA TYR A 79 5.33 12.32 -0.05
C TYR A 79 4.21 12.49 0.98
N GLN A 80 3.56 11.39 1.36
CA GLN A 80 2.41 11.42 2.26
C GLN A 80 2.71 10.70 3.57
N TRP A 81 2.94 9.39 3.51
CA TRP A 81 3.10 8.54 4.70
C TRP A 81 4.42 7.79 4.69
N PHE A 82 5.03 7.67 5.85
CA PHE A 82 6.33 7.02 6.04
C PHE A 82 6.18 5.74 6.88
N VAL A 83 6.78 4.66 6.40
CA VAL A 83 6.83 3.35 7.08
C VAL A 83 8.26 3.09 7.51
N ASP A 84 8.53 3.22 8.80
CA ASP A 84 9.89 3.29 9.33
C ASP A 84 9.97 2.93 10.82
N SER A 85 11.01 3.36 11.51
CA SER A 85 11.25 3.03 12.91
C SER A 85 11.69 4.26 13.72
N THR A 86 11.38 4.28 15.01
CA THR A 86 12.05 5.18 15.97
C THR A 86 13.36 4.55 16.43
N VAL A 87 14.37 5.35 16.72
CA VAL A 87 15.66 4.86 17.23
C VAL A 87 15.81 5.26 18.70
N ASN A 88 16.16 4.28 19.54
CA ASN A 88 16.53 4.57 20.92
C ASN A 88 17.96 5.13 20.96
N ASP A 89 18.13 6.34 21.49
CA ASP A 89 19.41 7.04 21.41
C ASP A 89 20.49 6.47 22.35
N SER A 90 20.17 5.63 23.34
CA SER A 90 21.19 4.97 24.18
C SER A 90 21.64 3.63 23.62
N THR A 91 20.71 2.84 23.06
CA THR A 91 21.03 1.50 22.52
C THR A 91 21.26 1.47 21.02
N LYS A 92 20.85 2.54 20.33
CA LYS A 92 20.82 2.68 18.86
C LYS A 92 19.93 1.66 18.14
N LEU A 93 19.08 0.94 18.89
CA LEU A 93 18.16 -0.05 18.34
C LEU A 93 16.86 0.62 17.89
N GLN A 94 16.28 0.05 16.84
CA GLN A 94 15.05 0.55 16.24
C GLN A 94 13.79 -0.10 16.85
N THR A 95 12.70 0.64 16.89
CA THR A 95 11.35 0.15 17.19
C THR A 95 10.43 0.52 16.04
N LEU A 96 9.73 -0.45 15.47
CA LEU A 96 8.88 -0.24 14.29
C LEU A 96 7.73 0.72 14.62
N ARG A 97 7.52 1.74 13.78
CA ARG A 97 6.29 2.53 13.81
C ARG A 97 5.19 1.84 13.00
N THR A 98 3.96 2.01 13.44
CA THR A 98 2.75 1.51 12.79
C THR A 98 1.88 2.68 12.32
N GLY A 99 0.96 2.42 11.38
CA GLY A 99 0.03 3.43 10.90
C GLY A 99 0.65 4.49 9.98
N GLU A 100 -0.05 5.61 9.85
CA GLU A 100 0.26 6.72 8.95
C GLU A 100 1.14 7.77 9.66
N ASN A 101 2.45 7.75 9.40
CA ASN A 101 3.39 8.73 9.94
C ASN A 101 3.62 9.86 8.93
N SER A 102 3.50 11.12 9.36
CA SER A 102 3.64 12.31 8.50
C SER A 102 5.09 12.80 8.30
N THR A 103 6.06 12.16 8.94
CA THR A 103 7.49 12.40 8.73
C THR A 103 8.22 11.06 8.78
N GLY A 104 9.34 10.94 8.06
CA GLY A 104 10.15 9.72 8.01
C GLY A 104 11.46 9.86 8.75
N ASN A 105 11.69 9.09 9.81
CA ASN A 105 12.93 9.08 10.56
C ASN A 105 14.10 8.62 9.69
N PHE A 106 15.20 9.35 9.76
CA PHE A 106 16.42 9.08 9.03
C PHE A 106 17.62 9.20 9.96
N TYR A 107 18.31 8.07 10.16
CA TYR A 107 19.31 7.94 11.21
C TYR A 107 20.55 7.22 10.70
N PHE A 108 21.72 7.78 11.01
CA PHE A 108 23.01 7.12 10.88
C PHE A 108 23.84 7.33 12.14
N TYR A 109 24.52 6.29 12.61
CA TYR A 109 25.53 6.41 13.66
C TYR A 109 26.64 5.40 13.49
N TYR A 110 27.87 5.87 13.63
CA TYR A 110 29.04 5.02 13.79
C TYR A 110 30.05 5.72 14.70
N GLU A 111 30.32 5.18 15.87
CA GLU A 111 31.13 5.85 16.92
C GLU A 111 32.45 6.44 16.41
N ASN A 112 33.18 5.67 15.60
CA ASN A 112 34.49 6.05 15.07
C ASN A 112 34.42 6.85 13.75
N ALA A 113 33.23 7.21 13.27
CA ALA A 113 33.13 8.05 12.08
C ALA A 113 33.70 9.46 12.33
N SER A 114 34.37 9.96 11.30
CA SER A 114 34.62 11.39 11.07
C SER A 114 33.96 11.78 9.76
N SER A 115 33.24 12.91 9.77
CA SER A 115 32.57 13.51 8.61
C SER A 115 31.66 12.55 7.85
N VAL A 116 30.48 12.28 8.41
CA VAL A 116 29.46 11.46 7.74
C VAL A 116 28.81 12.26 6.62
N THR A 117 28.76 11.66 5.44
CA THR A 117 28.02 12.18 4.29
C THR A 117 27.01 11.17 3.82
N VAL A 118 25.75 11.57 3.70
CA VAL A 118 24.70 10.76 3.13
C VAL A 118 24.44 11.21 1.71
N SER A 119 24.21 10.24 0.85
CA SER A 119 23.78 10.45 -0.51
C SER A 119 22.66 9.52 -0.94
N TYR A 120 21.95 9.89 -2.00
CA TYR A 120 20.93 9.02 -2.57
C TYR A 120 20.86 9.07 -4.09
N LYS A 121 20.23 8.05 -4.66
CA LYS A 121 19.78 8.02 -6.06
C LYS A 121 18.44 7.33 -6.19
N TYR A 122 17.71 7.69 -7.25
CA TYR A 122 16.44 7.07 -7.61
C TYR A 122 16.67 5.92 -8.59
N LEU A 123 16.01 4.80 -8.34
CA LEU A 123 16.07 3.59 -9.15
C LEU A 123 14.66 3.21 -9.58
N THR A 124 14.50 2.78 -10.82
CA THR A 124 13.24 2.21 -11.30
C THR A 124 12.91 0.89 -10.57
N ASN A 125 11.71 0.34 -10.78
CA ASN A 125 11.36 -0.99 -10.28
C ASN A 125 12.27 -2.11 -10.82
N SER A 126 12.94 -1.88 -11.96
CA SER A 126 13.91 -2.79 -12.57
C SER A 126 15.34 -2.55 -12.10
N MET A 127 15.53 -1.76 -11.03
CA MET A 127 16.82 -1.44 -10.44
C MET A 127 17.79 -0.69 -11.38
N THR A 128 17.25 -0.02 -12.39
CA THR A 128 18.03 0.89 -13.24
C THR A 128 18.01 2.30 -12.68
N ASP A 129 19.16 2.98 -12.75
CA ASP A 129 19.26 4.38 -12.36
C ASP A 129 18.29 5.24 -13.19
N MET A 130 17.44 6.01 -12.51
CA MET A 130 16.62 6.99 -13.19
C MET A 130 17.55 8.11 -13.69
N THR A 131 17.49 8.40 -14.99
CA THR A 131 18.30 9.49 -15.56
C THR A 131 17.85 10.79 -14.91
N ALA A 132 18.81 11.51 -14.31
CA ALA A 132 18.55 12.80 -13.69
C ALA A 132 18.96 13.91 -14.65
N TYR A 133 18.00 14.73 -15.05
CA TYR A 133 18.22 15.85 -15.96
C TYR A 133 18.45 17.15 -15.20
N THR A 134 19.38 17.98 -15.70
CA THR A 134 19.71 19.28 -15.11
C THR A 134 18.61 20.33 -15.33
N GLN A 135 17.78 20.15 -16.37
CA GLN A 135 16.73 21.10 -16.74
C GLN A 135 15.42 20.85 -16.00
N THR A 136 14.75 21.93 -15.61
CA THR A 136 13.47 21.90 -14.87
C THR A 136 12.28 21.43 -15.71
N SER A 137 12.42 21.42 -17.04
CA SER A 137 11.33 21.21 -17.99
C SER A 137 11.81 20.31 -19.12
N GLN A 138 11.72 19.00 -18.94
CA GLN A 138 11.93 18.06 -20.03
C GLN A 138 10.74 17.13 -20.14
N THR A 139 10.26 16.93 -21.36
CA THR A 139 9.21 15.97 -21.66
C THR A 139 9.85 14.64 -22.08
N SER A 140 9.74 13.63 -21.22
CA SER A 140 10.13 12.24 -21.50
C SER A 140 8.91 11.34 -21.34
N SER A 141 8.79 10.30 -22.16
CA SER A 141 7.69 9.35 -22.09
C SER A 141 7.81 8.32 -20.95
N GLY A 142 8.99 8.22 -20.31
CA GLY A 142 9.28 7.27 -19.23
C GLY A 142 9.65 7.95 -17.91
N ASP A 143 9.83 7.17 -16.84
CA ASP A 143 10.19 7.70 -15.52
C ASP A 143 11.52 8.47 -15.57
N TYR A 144 11.58 9.66 -14.97
CA TYR A 144 12.83 10.43 -14.88
C TYR A 144 12.87 11.34 -13.65
N ALA A 145 14.08 11.68 -13.22
CA ALA A 145 14.31 12.69 -12.19
C ALA A 145 14.83 13.98 -12.83
N ASN A 146 14.57 15.14 -12.22
CA ASN A 146 15.19 16.39 -12.62
C ASN A 146 15.47 17.28 -11.41
N ALA A 147 15.98 18.50 -11.65
CA ALA A 147 16.33 19.45 -10.59
C ALA A 147 15.15 19.87 -9.68
N ASN A 148 13.90 19.57 -10.06
CA ASN A 148 12.71 19.84 -9.24
C ASN A 148 12.36 18.68 -8.31
N CYS A 149 12.93 17.49 -8.48
CA CYS A 149 12.75 16.36 -7.56
C CYS A 149 13.59 16.61 -6.31
N ASN A 150 12.97 16.56 -5.13
CA ASN A 150 13.61 16.98 -3.90
C ASN A 150 13.30 16.06 -2.73
N ILE A 151 14.29 15.88 -1.86
CA ILE A 151 14.12 15.29 -0.53
C ILE A 151 14.45 16.39 0.46
N LYS A 152 13.44 16.76 1.27
CA LYS A 152 13.61 17.70 2.37
C LYS A 152 13.89 16.93 3.65
N LEU A 153 15.01 17.25 4.27
CA LEU A 153 15.37 16.83 5.62
C LEU A 153 15.11 18.01 6.56
N ASP A 154 14.43 17.82 7.68
CA ASP A 154 14.05 18.92 8.60
C ASP A 154 15.26 19.74 9.08
N GLU A 155 16.42 19.10 9.27
CA GLU A 155 17.64 19.78 9.72
C GLU A 155 18.24 20.70 8.63
N TYR A 156 17.80 20.59 7.38
CA TYR A 156 18.40 21.27 6.24
C TYR A 156 17.42 22.23 5.56
N ALA A 157 17.67 23.53 5.69
CA ALA A 157 16.79 24.59 5.17
C ALA A 157 16.64 24.60 3.63
N THR A 158 17.59 24.00 2.89
CA THR A 158 17.50 23.87 1.43
C THR A 158 17.26 22.41 1.06
N PRO A 159 16.36 22.07 0.13
CA PRO A 159 16.14 20.66 -0.21
C PRO A 159 17.37 20.02 -0.87
N LEU A 160 17.62 18.73 -0.62
CA LEU A 160 18.53 17.94 -1.44
C LEU A 160 17.89 17.75 -2.83
N ARG A 161 18.61 18.08 -3.90
CA ARG A 161 18.10 18.07 -5.30
C ARG A 161 18.86 17.09 -6.17
N ALA A 162 18.15 16.30 -7.00
CA ALA A 162 18.78 15.38 -7.95
C ALA A 162 19.59 16.09 -9.03
N TYR A 163 20.91 15.88 -9.03
CA TYR A 163 21.82 16.36 -10.08
C TYR A 163 22.66 15.20 -10.65
N ASN A 164 22.58 14.96 -11.96
CA ASN A 164 23.54 14.10 -12.67
C ASN A 164 24.04 14.86 -13.90
N THR A 165 25.28 15.36 -13.83
CA THR A 165 26.00 15.91 -14.98
C THR A 165 26.74 14.76 -15.68
N SER A 166 26.30 14.42 -16.89
CA SER A 166 27.15 13.86 -17.95
C SER A 166 28.30 12.93 -17.51
N GLY A 167 28.02 11.63 -17.37
CA GLY A 167 29.06 10.58 -17.44
C GLY A 167 29.84 10.27 -16.15
N THR A 168 29.61 10.96 -15.03
CA THR A 168 30.16 10.55 -13.73
C THR A 168 29.15 10.88 -12.63
N ALA A 169 28.51 9.84 -12.08
CA ALA A 169 27.37 9.96 -11.17
C ALA A 169 27.66 10.92 -9.99
N SER A 170 26.94 12.03 -9.92
CA SER A 170 27.00 12.96 -8.78
C SER A 170 25.87 12.66 -7.82
N TYR A 171 26.25 12.08 -6.70
CA TYR A 171 25.39 11.87 -5.55
C TYR A 171 25.09 13.23 -4.90
N ILE A 172 23.86 13.45 -4.43
CA ILE A 172 23.51 14.68 -3.71
C ILE A 172 23.87 14.44 -2.25
N TYR A 173 24.65 15.34 -1.65
CA TYR A 173 25.24 15.10 -0.35
C TYR A 173 24.52 15.89 0.75
N TYR A 174 24.14 15.20 1.82
CA TYR A 174 23.96 15.81 3.14
C TYR A 174 25.20 15.47 3.97
N THR A 175 26.03 16.46 4.27
CA THR A 175 27.23 16.28 5.08
C THR A 175 26.99 16.87 6.47
N LYS A 176 27.22 16.04 7.49
CA LYS A 176 27.19 16.49 8.89
C LYS A 176 28.55 16.20 9.51
N ALA A 177 29.14 17.24 10.09
CA ALA A 177 30.37 17.07 10.87
C ALA A 177 30.07 16.16 12.08
N GLY A 178 30.96 15.21 12.35
CA GLY A 178 30.81 14.26 13.44
C GLY A 178 30.46 12.85 12.97
N ASN A 179 29.76 12.12 13.84
CA ASN A 179 29.57 10.67 13.74
C ASN A 179 28.09 10.22 13.75
N LYS A 180 27.15 11.18 13.79
CA LYS A 180 25.71 10.96 13.86
C LYS A 180 24.96 11.83 12.86
N ILE A 181 23.99 11.25 12.16
CA ILE A 181 22.89 11.94 11.49
C ILE A 181 21.60 11.45 12.13
N ASP A 182 20.72 12.39 12.47
CA ASP A 182 19.48 12.13 13.19
C ASP A 182 18.50 13.23 12.81
N THR A 183 17.65 12.93 11.83
CA THR A 183 16.74 13.91 11.21
C THR A 183 15.52 13.20 10.63
N THR A 184 14.63 13.97 10.00
CA THR A 184 13.35 13.51 9.46
C THR A 184 13.18 13.97 8.02
N ILE A 185 12.69 13.08 7.16
CA ILE A 185 12.21 13.38 5.82
C ILE A 185 10.79 13.95 5.94
N THR A 186 10.51 15.06 5.26
CA THR A 186 9.22 15.75 5.36
C THR A 186 8.31 15.47 4.15
N ARG A 187 7.01 15.70 4.31
CA ARG A 187 5.99 15.64 3.23
C ARG A 187 6.19 16.67 2.13
N GLU A 188 6.98 17.72 2.39
CA GLU A 188 7.35 18.72 1.38
C GLU A 188 8.35 18.18 0.34
N SER A 189 8.78 16.92 0.49
CA SER A 189 9.55 16.17 -0.51
C SER A 189 8.68 15.80 -1.70
N SER A 190 9.28 15.75 -2.90
CA SER A 190 8.58 15.45 -4.14
C SER A 190 9.30 14.38 -4.96
N SER A 191 8.51 13.48 -5.54
CA SER A 191 8.99 12.35 -6.32
C SER A 191 9.69 12.77 -7.63
N PRO A 192 10.41 11.83 -8.27
CA PRO A 192 10.60 11.84 -9.72
C PRO A 192 9.29 11.95 -10.50
N TYR A 193 9.38 12.29 -11.78
CA TYR A 193 8.25 12.15 -12.70
C TYR A 193 8.02 10.66 -12.95
N LEU A 194 6.81 10.20 -12.66
CA LEU A 194 6.39 8.82 -12.82
C LEU A 194 5.39 8.73 -13.95
N ALA A 195 5.64 7.84 -14.91
CA ALA A 195 4.71 7.51 -15.97
C ALA A 195 3.39 6.96 -15.42
N ALA A 196 2.34 7.00 -16.24
CA ALA A 196 1.01 6.56 -15.87
C ALA A 196 0.98 5.12 -15.32
N GLY A 197 1.69 4.21 -15.98
CA GLY A 197 1.76 2.78 -15.60
C GLY A 197 2.71 2.46 -14.45
N THR A 198 3.50 3.42 -13.97
CA THR A 198 4.48 3.19 -12.90
C THR A 198 3.78 3.02 -11.55
N LYS A 199 4.19 2.00 -10.78
CA LYS A 199 3.65 1.69 -9.44
C LYS A 199 4.44 2.30 -8.29
N GLY A 200 5.67 2.74 -8.57
CA GLY A 200 6.61 3.22 -7.56
C GLY A 200 8.04 3.15 -8.07
N TYR A 201 8.99 3.43 -7.18
CA TYR A 201 10.43 3.44 -7.46
C TYR A 201 11.20 3.20 -6.15
N TYR A 202 12.51 2.97 -6.24
CA TYR A 202 13.38 2.85 -5.06
C TYR A 202 14.23 4.10 -4.87
N ILE A 203 14.55 4.38 -3.61
CA ILE A 203 15.66 5.24 -3.22
C ILE A 203 16.74 4.33 -2.66
N GLU A 204 17.93 4.38 -3.24
CA GLU A 204 19.14 3.83 -2.62
C GLU A 204 19.81 4.95 -1.83
N TRP A 205 19.98 4.73 -0.53
CA TRP A 205 20.73 5.60 0.35
C TRP A 205 22.12 5.03 0.58
N LYS A 206 23.12 5.90 0.57
CA LYS A 206 24.52 5.57 0.82
C LYS A 206 25.11 6.55 1.83
N ALA A 207 25.40 6.06 3.02
CA ALA A 207 26.21 6.76 4.00
C ALA A 207 27.70 6.49 3.71
N THR A 208 28.50 7.54 3.59
CA THR A 208 29.95 7.51 3.40
C THR A 208 30.60 8.18 4.60
N PHE A 209 31.60 7.54 5.20
CA PHE A 209 32.24 8.02 6.42
C PHE A 209 33.71 7.62 6.44
N VAL A 210 34.54 8.41 7.13
CA VAL A 210 35.95 8.08 7.38
C VAL A 210 36.05 7.46 8.77
N ASP A 211 36.56 6.24 8.86
CA ASP A 211 36.79 5.57 10.13
C ASP A 211 38.08 6.09 10.78
N LYS A 212 37.98 6.66 11.98
CA LYS A 212 39.12 7.23 12.71
C LYS A 212 40.13 6.18 13.16
N LEU A 213 39.74 4.90 13.24
CA LEU A 213 40.64 3.82 13.67
C LEU A 213 41.72 3.53 12.63
N ASP A 214 41.39 3.67 11.35
CA ASP A 214 42.27 3.29 10.23
C ASP A 214 42.44 4.39 9.18
N GLY A 215 41.70 5.50 9.29
CA GLY A 215 41.73 6.63 8.36
C GLY A 215 41.04 6.36 7.02
N GLN A 216 40.38 5.21 6.84
CA GLN A 216 39.85 4.80 5.55
C GLN A 216 38.39 5.21 5.35
N THR A 217 38.04 5.49 4.10
CA THR A 217 36.66 5.79 3.70
C THR A 217 35.86 4.50 3.51
N LYS A 218 34.73 4.39 4.21
CA LYS A 218 33.82 3.24 4.23
C LYS A 218 32.38 3.67 3.92
N VAL A 219 31.53 2.70 3.55
CA VAL A 219 30.11 2.96 3.22
C VAL A 219 29.14 1.98 3.86
N ALA A 220 27.90 2.43 4.06
CA ALA A 220 26.73 1.64 4.42
C ALA A 220 25.55 1.98 3.50
N TYR A 221 24.66 1.01 3.25
CA TYR A 221 23.52 1.16 2.34
C TYR A 221 22.19 0.93 3.06
N ALA A 222 21.17 1.69 2.67
CA ALA A 222 19.78 1.49 3.05
C ALA A 222 18.89 1.72 1.82
N TYR A 223 17.67 1.20 1.85
CA TYR A 223 16.75 1.28 0.72
C TYR A 223 15.35 1.67 1.19
N THR A 224 14.67 2.46 0.36
CA THR A 224 13.27 2.85 0.55
C THR A 224 12.50 2.53 -0.71
N TYR A 225 11.32 1.90 -0.59
CA TYR A 225 10.39 1.79 -1.70
C TYR A 225 9.36 2.92 -1.62
N VAL A 226 9.26 3.72 -2.67
CA VAL A 226 8.29 4.80 -2.76
C VAL A 226 7.12 4.33 -3.64
N TYR A 227 5.96 4.14 -3.02
CA TYR A 227 4.75 3.60 -3.63
C TYR A 227 3.85 4.72 -4.16
N LYS A 228 3.43 4.59 -5.42
CA LYS A 228 2.40 5.41 -6.03
C LYS A 228 1.03 4.75 -5.80
N PRO A 229 0.11 5.38 -5.04
CA PRO A 229 -1.13 4.74 -4.64
C PRO A 229 -2.02 4.30 -5.80
N TYR A 230 -2.55 3.08 -5.69
CA TYR A 230 -3.56 2.54 -6.58
C TYR A 230 -4.94 3.10 -6.28
N LEU A 231 -5.45 3.91 -7.22
CA LEU A 231 -6.69 4.67 -7.02
C LEU A 231 -7.98 3.89 -7.30
N GLN A 232 -7.90 2.79 -8.05
CA GLN A 232 -9.09 2.03 -8.45
C GLN A 232 -9.72 1.33 -7.23
N PRO A 233 -10.93 1.72 -6.79
CA PRO A 233 -11.65 1.01 -5.74
C PRO A 233 -12.27 -0.27 -6.28
N VAL A 234 -12.56 -1.22 -5.39
CA VAL A 234 -13.27 -2.46 -5.70
C VAL A 234 -14.51 -2.53 -4.81
N GLY A 235 -15.65 -2.94 -5.36
CA GLY A 235 -16.90 -2.81 -4.61
C GLY A 235 -18.11 -3.49 -5.21
N THR A 236 -19.26 -3.16 -4.64
CA THR A 236 -20.57 -3.61 -5.10
C THR A 236 -21.50 -2.42 -5.22
N ALA A 237 -22.45 -2.52 -6.13
CA ALA A 237 -23.53 -1.56 -6.33
C ALA A 237 -24.83 -2.36 -6.44
N ILE A 238 -25.77 -2.15 -5.53
CA ILE A 238 -26.96 -2.99 -5.42
C ILE A 238 -28.20 -2.12 -5.53
N ASN A 239 -29.12 -2.54 -6.40
CA ASN A 239 -30.47 -2.02 -6.44
C ASN A 239 -31.47 -3.10 -5.99
N THR A 240 -32.13 -2.93 -4.85
CA THR A 240 -33.23 -3.82 -4.45
C THR A 240 -34.55 -3.07 -4.44
N ASN A 241 -35.51 -3.55 -5.23
CA ASN A 241 -36.77 -2.86 -5.51
C ASN A 241 -37.95 -3.61 -4.94
N ASN A 242 -38.64 -3.04 -3.95
CA ASN A 242 -39.90 -3.58 -3.45
C ASN A 242 -41.09 -2.76 -3.97
N TYR A 243 -41.86 -3.32 -4.91
CA TYR A 243 -42.98 -2.63 -5.56
C TYR A 243 -44.33 -2.84 -4.87
N ARG A 244 -44.35 -3.34 -3.64
CA ARG A 244 -45.59 -3.56 -2.88
C ARG A 244 -45.96 -2.34 -2.04
N GLY A 245 -47.26 -2.08 -1.93
CA GLY A 245 -47.79 -1.04 -1.03
C GLY A 245 -47.36 0.34 -1.50
N ASN A 246 -46.64 1.08 -0.64
CA ASN A 246 -45.85 2.21 -1.10
C ASN A 246 -44.51 1.63 -1.54
N ASN A 247 -44.14 1.82 -2.81
CA ASN A 247 -42.86 1.34 -3.33
C ASN A 247 -41.72 1.69 -2.36
N SER A 248 -40.93 0.69 -1.99
CA SER A 248 -39.81 0.82 -1.06
C SER A 248 -38.55 0.35 -1.77
N TYR A 249 -37.58 1.25 -1.89
CA TYR A 249 -36.34 1.02 -2.62
C TYR A 249 -35.17 1.13 -1.65
N GLY A 250 -34.24 0.18 -1.76
CA GLY A 250 -33.01 0.22 -0.99
C GLY A 250 -31.82 0.01 -1.90
N TYR A 251 -31.09 1.11 -2.17
CA TYR A 251 -29.94 1.11 -3.06
C TYR A 251 -28.70 1.54 -2.30
N ASP A 252 -27.61 0.81 -2.50
CA ASP A 252 -26.35 1.09 -1.84
C ASP A 252 -25.13 0.76 -2.70
N ILE A 253 -24.02 1.39 -2.31
CA ILE A 253 -22.70 1.17 -2.88
C ILE A 253 -21.74 0.92 -1.73
N SER A 254 -20.99 -0.17 -1.83
CA SER A 254 -19.94 -0.52 -0.88
C SER A 254 -18.61 -0.64 -1.60
N TRP A 255 -17.52 -0.23 -0.97
CA TRP A 255 -16.19 -0.32 -1.59
C TRP A 255 -15.06 -0.55 -0.59
N ILE A 256 -13.93 -1.00 -1.13
CA ILE A 256 -12.59 -0.92 -0.53
C ILE A 256 -11.71 -0.08 -1.45
N SER A 257 -10.90 0.81 -0.87
CA SER A 257 -9.86 1.60 -1.56
C SER A 257 -8.52 1.52 -0.82
N GLY A 258 -7.45 1.98 -1.46
CA GLY A 258 -6.08 1.84 -0.91
C GLY A 258 -5.49 0.44 -1.06
N ILE A 259 -6.10 -0.39 -1.91
CA ILE A 259 -5.59 -1.72 -2.28
C ILE A 259 -4.35 -1.59 -3.19
N HIS A 260 -3.63 -2.68 -3.48
CA HIS A 260 -2.48 -2.64 -4.40
C HIS A 260 -2.86 -3.09 -5.82
N SER A 261 -3.84 -3.96 -5.94
CA SER A 261 -4.42 -4.41 -7.22
C SER A 261 -5.73 -5.15 -6.98
N PHE A 262 -6.35 -5.69 -8.04
CA PHE A 262 -7.54 -6.52 -7.95
C PHE A 262 -7.61 -7.53 -9.09
N ASN A 263 -8.51 -8.50 -9.00
CA ASN A 263 -8.71 -9.52 -10.03
C ASN A 263 -9.47 -8.94 -11.24
N THR A 264 -8.70 -8.39 -12.19
CA THR A 264 -9.21 -7.79 -13.43
C THR A 264 -9.92 -8.78 -14.36
N SER A 265 -9.69 -10.08 -14.19
CA SER A 265 -10.33 -11.16 -14.97
C SER A 265 -11.58 -11.75 -14.30
N SER A 266 -11.99 -11.23 -13.14
CA SER A 266 -13.12 -11.77 -12.40
C SER A 266 -14.42 -11.61 -13.20
N THR A 267 -15.23 -12.67 -13.28
CA THR A 267 -16.59 -12.58 -13.83
C THR A 267 -17.52 -11.70 -13.00
N LYS A 268 -17.13 -11.38 -11.76
CA LYS A 268 -17.85 -10.47 -10.85
C LYS A 268 -17.61 -8.99 -11.22
N ALA A 269 -16.59 -8.70 -12.03
CA ALA A 269 -16.24 -7.35 -12.44
C ALA A 269 -17.13 -6.89 -13.61
N THR A 270 -18.35 -6.46 -13.31
CA THR A 270 -19.34 -6.11 -14.34
C THR A 270 -19.24 -4.64 -14.78
N HIS A 271 -18.87 -3.75 -13.86
CA HIS A 271 -18.83 -2.30 -14.10
C HIS A 271 -17.56 -1.65 -13.55
N SER A 272 -17.16 -0.55 -14.18
CA SER A 272 -16.17 0.38 -13.63
C SER A 272 -16.86 1.40 -12.70
N PRO A 273 -16.19 1.97 -11.69
CA PRO A 273 -16.70 3.13 -10.99
C PRO A 273 -16.82 4.27 -11.99
N ASN A 274 -17.94 5.00 -11.96
CA ASN A 274 -18.08 6.19 -12.78
C ASN A 274 -17.01 7.20 -12.33
N SER A 275 -16.22 7.75 -13.25
CA SER A 275 -15.19 8.74 -12.93
C SER A 275 -15.21 9.93 -13.87
N THR A 276 -16.34 10.22 -14.50
CA THR A 276 -16.49 11.44 -15.31
C THR A 276 -16.51 12.68 -14.43
N ASN A 277 -15.83 13.74 -14.87
CA ASN A 277 -15.91 15.03 -14.21
C ASN A 277 -17.30 15.63 -14.42
N GLY A 278 -17.95 16.04 -13.33
CA GLY A 278 -19.35 16.46 -13.34
C GLY A 278 -20.31 15.25 -13.38
N GLY A 279 -21.19 15.15 -12.40
CA GLY A 279 -22.17 14.07 -12.28
C GLY A 279 -21.92 13.13 -11.10
N LYS A 280 -22.50 11.92 -11.16
CA LYS A 280 -22.45 10.89 -10.10
C LYS A 280 -21.19 10.06 -10.23
N SER A 281 -20.05 10.70 -9.96
CA SER A 281 -18.73 10.08 -9.98
C SER A 281 -18.41 9.38 -8.65
N LEU A 282 -17.63 8.30 -8.68
CA LEU A 282 -17.31 7.40 -7.57
C LEU A 282 -15.78 7.19 -7.45
N VAL A 283 -15.04 8.27 -7.23
CA VAL A 283 -13.59 8.22 -6.93
C VAL A 283 -13.40 8.33 -5.41
N THR A 284 -13.55 7.21 -4.71
CA THR A 284 -13.74 7.16 -3.24
C THR A 284 -12.46 7.05 -2.40
N PHE A 285 -11.29 7.35 -2.97
CA PHE A 285 -10.01 7.19 -2.28
C PHE A 285 -9.93 8.01 -1.00
N SER A 286 -9.60 7.36 0.11
CA SER A 286 -9.58 7.99 1.44
C SER A 286 -8.26 7.76 2.16
N SER A 287 -7.91 8.71 3.04
CA SER A 287 -6.71 8.65 3.89
C SER A 287 -6.89 9.53 5.13
N SER A 288 -5.98 9.50 6.11
CA SER A 288 -6.01 10.49 7.20
C SER A 288 -5.54 11.89 6.79
N ASN A 289 -5.19 12.13 5.51
CA ASN A 289 -4.75 13.43 5.02
C ASN A 289 -5.91 14.44 5.06
N PRO A 290 -5.82 15.51 5.87
CA PRO A 290 -6.94 16.42 6.11
C PRO A 290 -7.28 17.35 4.95
N GLU A 291 -6.56 17.28 3.82
CA GLU A 291 -6.84 18.06 2.62
C GLU A 291 -8.14 17.64 1.91
N GLY A 292 -8.62 16.42 2.17
CA GLY A 292 -9.89 15.92 1.64
C GLY A 292 -11.11 16.37 2.47
N VAL A 293 -12.25 15.74 2.21
CA VAL A 293 -13.48 15.94 3.00
C VAL A 293 -13.67 14.75 3.93
N GLN A 294 -13.87 15.00 5.24
CA GLN A 294 -14.21 13.93 6.17
C GLN A 294 -15.65 13.47 5.94
N LEU A 295 -15.85 12.17 5.70
CA LEU A 295 -17.15 11.58 5.35
C LEU A 295 -17.53 10.42 6.27
N GLY A 296 -18.83 10.13 6.34
CA GLY A 296 -19.42 9.09 7.19
C GLY A 296 -20.33 9.68 8.26
N VAL A 297 -21.15 8.84 8.88
CA VAL A 297 -22.04 9.23 9.98
C VAL A 297 -21.78 8.42 11.26
N ALA A 298 -20.99 7.34 11.20
CA ALA A 298 -20.53 6.61 12.39
C ALA A 298 -19.17 5.94 12.15
N GLY A 299 -18.49 5.56 13.25
CA GLY A 299 -17.15 4.96 13.24
C GLY A 299 -16.03 5.98 13.04
N THR A 300 -14.78 5.51 12.99
CA THR A 300 -13.63 6.36 12.66
C THR A 300 -13.68 6.77 11.19
N MET A 301 -13.73 8.06 10.91
CA MET A 301 -13.89 8.60 9.56
C MET A 301 -12.56 9.10 8.99
N LEU A 302 -12.27 8.72 7.75
CA LEU A 302 -11.14 9.21 6.96
C LEU A 302 -11.59 10.32 5.99
N TYR A 303 -10.61 11.07 5.49
CA TYR A 303 -10.82 12.13 4.51
C TYR A 303 -10.83 11.56 3.10
N ALA A 304 -11.95 11.68 2.40
CA ALA A 304 -12.09 11.36 0.99
C ALA A 304 -11.40 12.44 0.15
N GLN A 305 -10.36 12.05 -0.58
CA GLN A 305 -9.42 12.97 -1.22
C GLN A 305 -9.98 13.65 -2.48
N PHE A 306 -11.02 13.07 -3.07
CA PHE A 306 -11.63 13.56 -4.32
C PHE A 306 -13.11 13.90 -4.19
N ALA A 307 -13.58 14.09 -2.95
CA ALA A 307 -14.99 14.34 -2.64
C ALA A 307 -15.38 15.82 -2.65
N THR A 308 -16.63 16.12 -3.00
CA THR A 308 -17.24 17.45 -2.89
C THR A 308 -18.76 17.34 -2.77
N GLN A 309 -19.39 18.39 -2.23
CA GLN A 309 -20.84 18.57 -2.22
C GLN A 309 -21.37 19.16 -3.53
N VAL A 310 -20.52 19.47 -4.51
CA VAL A 310 -20.94 20.11 -5.77
C VAL A 310 -20.83 19.12 -6.93
N VAL A 311 -21.99 18.65 -7.41
CA VAL A 311 -22.09 17.65 -8.50
C VAL A 311 -21.30 18.06 -9.74
N SER A 312 -21.33 19.34 -10.13
CA SER A 312 -20.78 19.80 -11.41
C SER A 312 -19.25 19.71 -11.52
N ASN A 313 -18.55 19.69 -10.39
CA ASN A 313 -17.08 19.79 -10.32
C ASN A 313 -16.45 18.60 -9.55
N GLY A 314 -17.27 17.63 -9.15
CA GLY A 314 -16.87 16.56 -8.25
C GLY A 314 -16.47 15.28 -8.93
N ASN A 315 -15.41 14.66 -8.41
CA ASN A 315 -15.02 13.29 -8.76
C ASN A 315 -15.59 12.27 -7.75
N PHE A 316 -16.13 12.74 -6.63
CA PHE A 316 -17.01 11.99 -5.76
C PHE A 316 -18.04 12.92 -5.11
N PHE A 317 -19.31 12.75 -5.44
CA PHE A 317 -20.42 13.49 -4.84
C PHE A 317 -21.04 12.62 -3.73
N TYR A 318 -21.35 13.19 -2.57
CA TYR A 318 -21.62 12.37 -1.37
C TYR A 318 -22.88 12.72 -0.57
N THR A 319 -23.58 13.80 -0.91
CA THR A 319 -24.77 14.29 -0.20
C THR A 319 -25.67 15.08 -1.15
N GLY A 320 -26.92 15.37 -0.81
CA GLY A 320 -27.85 16.10 -1.69
C GLY A 320 -28.30 15.27 -2.90
N MET A 321 -28.18 13.94 -2.79
CA MET A 321 -28.81 12.97 -3.68
C MET A 321 -30.30 12.85 -3.32
N ASN A 322 -31.08 12.30 -4.25
CA ASN A 322 -32.48 11.96 -3.99
C ASN A 322 -32.87 10.77 -4.86
N ASN A 323 -33.12 9.64 -4.22
CA ASN A 323 -33.62 8.38 -4.74
C ASN A 323 -32.87 7.91 -5.99
N GLU A 324 -31.54 7.86 -5.88
CA GLU A 324 -30.65 7.61 -7.00
C GLU A 324 -30.27 6.14 -7.14
N SER A 325 -30.45 5.60 -8.35
CA SER A 325 -29.99 4.25 -8.70
C SER A 325 -28.47 4.11 -8.48
N ALA A 326 -28.06 3.01 -7.84
CA ALA A 326 -26.64 2.69 -7.69
C ALA A 326 -25.95 2.48 -9.05
N TYR A 327 -26.71 2.12 -10.09
CA TYR A 327 -26.23 2.03 -11.47
C TYR A 327 -25.61 3.35 -11.97
N ASN A 328 -26.13 4.51 -11.54
CA ASN A 328 -25.67 5.81 -12.03
C ASN A 328 -24.24 6.17 -11.56
N TRP A 329 -23.74 5.45 -10.55
CA TRP A 329 -22.41 5.63 -9.95
C TRP A 329 -21.35 4.69 -10.51
N VAL A 330 -21.78 3.73 -11.33
CA VAL A 330 -20.93 2.77 -12.01
C VAL A 330 -21.20 2.85 -13.51
N ASN A 331 -20.28 2.33 -14.32
CA ASN A 331 -20.34 2.47 -15.77
C ASN A 331 -19.94 1.16 -16.45
N GLY A 332 -20.78 0.68 -17.37
CA GLY A 332 -20.57 -0.52 -18.16
C GLY A 332 -19.50 -0.39 -19.24
N ASP A 333 -19.25 0.84 -19.73
CA ASP A 333 -18.48 1.16 -20.94
C ASP A 333 -17.18 1.97 -20.68
N GLY A 334 -16.72 1.99 -19.43
CA GLY A 334 -15.42 2.52 -19.03
C GLY A 334 -15.43 4.01 -18.71
N SER A 335 -14.71 4.38 -17.64
CA SER A 335 -14.67 5.75 -17.10
C SER A 335 -13.32 6.44 -17.36
N PRO A 336 -13.22 7.79 -17.42
CA PRO A 336 -12.02 8.44 -17.94
C PRO A 336 -10.77 8.27 -17.06
N TYR A 337 -10.90 8.29 -15.72
CA TYR A 337 -9.77 8.14 -14.79
C TYR A 337 -9.63 6.71 -14.28
N LEU A 338 -10.74 6.03 -13.98
CA LEU A 338 -10.81 4.70 -13.38
C LEU A 338 -11.46 3.69 -14.33
N LYS A 339 -10.72 3.27 -15.34
CA LYS A 339 -11.24 2.51 -16.50
C LYS A 339 -11.60 1.06 -16.20
N ALA A 340 -11.00 0.46 -15.17
CA ALA A 340 -11.10 -0.97 -14.96
C ALA A 340 -12.47 -1.33 -14.38
N LYS A 341 -13.07 -2.42 -14.85
CA LYS A 341 -14.28 -2.97 -14.22
C LYS A 341 -13.90 -3.54 -12.87
N SER A 342 -14.37 -2.94 -11.79
CA SER A 342 -14.00 -3.31 -10.41
C SER A 342 -15.21 -3.38 -9.47
N PHE A 343 -16.41 -3.14 -9.99
CA PHE A 343 -17.66 -3.24 -9.26
C PHE A 343 -18.52 -4.38 -9.79
N ARG A 344 -19.19 -5.08 -8.86
CA ARG A 344 -20.33 -5.93 -9.19
C ARG A 344 -21.61 -5.14 -9.00
N PHE A 345 -22.30 -4.84 -10.10
CA PHE A 345 -23.66 -4.34 -10.07
C PHE A 345 -24.67 -5.50 -10.06
N VAL A 346 -25.65 -5.44 -9.15
CA VAL A 346 -26.76 -6.41 -9.07
C VAL A 346 -28.08 -5.66 -8.88
N GLU A 347 -29.11 -6.09 -9.58
CA GLU A 347 -30.45 -5.51 -9.48
C GLU A 347 -31.50 -6.58 -9.21
N ASN A 348 -32.30 -6.37 -8.16
CA ASN A 348 -33.43 -7.21 -7.79
C ASN A 348 -34.75 -6.48 -8.05
N LYS A 349 -35.55 -7.04 -8.96
CA LYS A 349 -36.86 -6.55 -9.40
C LYS A 349 -37.94 -7.64 -9.31
N ILE A 350 -37.77 -8.63 -8.44
CA ILE A 350 -38.56 -9.87 -8.52
C ILE A 350 -40.07 -9.63 -8.33
N ASP A 351 -40.52 -8.75 -7.42
CA ASP A 351 -41.92 -8.75 -7.01
C ASP A 351 -42.80 -7.59 -7.48
N SER A 352 -44.09 -7.89 -7.72
CA SER A 352 -45.22 -6.96 -7.84
C SER A 352 -46.48 -7.45 -7.08
N SER A 353 -46.32 -8.33 -6.08
CA SER A 353 -47.42 -9.04 -5.39
C SER A 353 -48.14 -8.25 -4.28
N SER A 354 -49.21 -8.86 -3.73
CA SER A 354 -50.09 -8.30 -2.70
C SER A 354 -49.77 -8.71 -1.25
N LYS A 355 -48.70 -9.47 -0.95
CA LYS A 355 -48.36 -9.99 0.40
C LYS A 355 -47.09 -9.37 0.99
N ASP A 356 -46.96 -9.31 2.32
CA ASP A 356 -45.77 -8.74 2.99
C ASP A 356 -44.51 -9.43 2.49
N VAL A 357 -43.53 -8.65 2.04
CA VAL A 357 -42.35 -9.14 1.33
C VAL A 357 -41.08 -8.67 2.01
N SER A 358 -40.18 -9.64 2.23
CA SER A 358 -38.78 -9.37 2.51
C SER A 358 -37.99 -9.61 1.24
N GLN A 359 -37.60 -8.55 0.54
CA GLN A 359 -36.66 -8.61 -0.58
C GLN A 359 -35.23 -8.49 -0.07
N TYR A 360 -34.34 -9.30 -0.62
CA TYR A 360 -32.94 -9.28 -0.22
C TYR A 360 -32.01 -9.59 -1.37
N THR A 361 -30.86 -8.93 -1.35
CA THR A 361 -29.86 -9.04 -2.40
C THR A 361 -28.46 -9.07 -1.81
N LEU A 362 -27.66 -10.00 -2.32
CA LEU A 362 -26.24 -10.07 -2.03
C LEU A 362 -25.46 -9.95 -3.33
N ALA A 363 -24.36 -9.22 -3.28
CA ALA A 363 -23.36 -9.21 -4.32
C ALA A 363 -21.96 -9.39 -3.69
N THR A 364 -21.13 -10.22 -4.30
CA THR A 364 -19.70 -10.31 -3.99
C THR A 364 -18.90 -9.59 -5.06
N SER A 365 -18.07 -8.62 -4.65
CA SER A 365 -17.17 -7.89 -5.54
C SER A 365 -16.07 -8.80 -6.14
N PRO A 366 -15.35 -8.35 -7.17
CA PRO A 366 -14.04 -8.91 -7.50
C PRO A 366 -13.12 -8.95 -6.27
N GLU A 367 -12.15 -9.85 -6.26
CA GLU A 367 -11.14 -9.90 -5.20
C GLU A 367 -10.18 -8.71 -5.31
N ALA A 368 -9.97 -8.01 -4.20
CA ALA A 368 -8.90 -7.04 -4.05
C ALA A 368 -7.63 -7.71 -3.49
N TYR A 369 -6.47 -7.15 -3.81
CA TYR A 369 -5.18 -7.65 -3.36
C TYR A 369 -4.38 -6.59 -2.60
N LEU A 370 -3.72 -7.02 -1.53
CA LEU A 370 -2.86 -6.21 -0.68
C LEU A 370 -1.64 -7.02 -0.26
N THR A 371 -0.47 -6.38 -0.10
CA THR A 371 0.69 -7.00 0.55
C THR A 371 0.94 -6.32 1.89
N VAL A 372 1.16 -7.11 2.95
CA VAL A 372 1.35 -6.61 4.31
C VAL A 372 2.60 -7.22 4.96
N ASP A 373 3.39 -6.36 5.61
CA ASP A 373 4.41 -6.79 6.56
C ASP A 373 3.79 -7.06 7.94
N VAL A 374 3.58 -8.34 8.26
CA VAL A 374 2.95 -8.77 9.53
C VAL A 374 3.91 -8.72 10.72
N SER A 375 5.19 -8.42 10.51
CA SER A 375 6.08 -8.03 11.61
C SER A 375 5.83 -6.60 12.10
N ARG A 376 5.06 -5.82 11.34
CA ARG A 376 4.73 -4.41 11.63
C ARG A 376 3.24 -4.20 11.91
N TYR A 377 2.38 -4.69 11.03
CA TYR A 377 0.93 -4.46 11.12
C TYR A 377 0.23 -5.66 11.75
N HIS A 378 -0.56 -5.39 12.79
CA HIS A 378 -1.38 -6.39 13.49
C HIS A 378 -2.88 -6.18 13.23
N ASN A 379 -3.25 -5.10 12.56
CA ASN A 379 -4.61 -4.80 12.12
C ASN A 379 -4.58 -4.14 10.74
N LEU A 380 -5.57 -4.42 9.88
CA LEU A 380 -5.66 -3.81 8.56
C LEU A 380 -5.78 -2.27 8.62
N SER A 381 -6.30 -1.73 9.72
CA SER A 381 -6.34 -0.28 9.99
C SER A 381 -4.95 0.36 10.17
N ASN A 382 -3.89 -0.43 10.34
CA ASN A 382 -2.52 0.09 10.37
C ASN A 382 -1.90 0.29 8.99
N VAL A 383 -2.54 -0.23 7.93
CA VAL A 383 -2.05 -0.11 6.56
C VAL A 383 -2.40 1.28 6.02
N PRO A 384 -1.41 2.09 5.61
CA PRO A 384 -1.68 3.43 5.08
C PRO A 384 -2.64 3.41 3.88
N ASN A 385 -3.54 4.39 3.83
CA ASN A 385 -4.56 4.58 2.79
C ASN A 385 -5.63 3.47 2.62
N LEU A 386 -5.53 2.33 3.33
CA LEU A 386 -6.53 1.27 3.24
C LEU A 386 -7.82 1.69 3.94
N SER A 387 -8.93 1.72 3.19
CA SER A 387 -10.23 2.12 3.71
C SER A 387 -11.36 1.33 3.09
N ALA A 388 -12.50 1.33 3.77
CA ALA A 388 -13.77 0.85 3.24
C ALA A 388 -14.85 1.91 3.38
N GLY A 389 -15.92 1.76 2.60
CA GLY A 389 -17.08 2.62 2.73
C GLY A 389 -18.39 1.98 2.32
N LEU A 390 -19.45 2.65 2.75
CA LEU A 390 -20.85 2.37 2.44
C LEU A 390 -21.56 3.69 2.19
N MET A 391 -22.26 3.78 1.07
CA MET A 391 -23.12 4.91 0.71
C MET A 391 -24.50 4.39 0.35
N VAL A 392 -25.53 4.95 0.97
CA VAL A 392 -26.92 4.70 0.59
C VAL A 392 -27.29 5.74 -0.47
N THR A 393 -27.80 5.27 -1.61
CA THR A 393 -28.14 6.14 -2.74
C THR A 393 -29.64 6.32 -2.93
N SER A 394 -30.44 5.43 -2.35
CA SER A 394 -31.90 5.56 -2.29
C SER A 394 -32.44 4.83 -1.07
N ASP A 395 -33.29 5.52 -0.32
CA ASP A 395 -34.12 4.98 0.74
C ASP A 395 -35.62 5.19 0.48
N GLU A 396 -35.96 5.58 -0.76
CA GLU A 396 -37.31 5.90 -1.21
C GLU A 396 -38.38 4.99 -0.62
N GLY A 397 -39.37 5.62 0.02
CA GLY A 397 -40.54 4.95 0.58
C GLY A 397 -40.30 4.24 1.91
N SER A 398 -39.11 4.26 2.49
CA SER A 398 -38.86 3.63 3.80
C SER A 398 -39.24 4.52 5.00
N ASP A 399 -39.63 3.87 6.10
CA ASP A 399 -40.02 4.52 7.37
C ASP A 399 -38.86 4.56 8.39
N ASN A 400 -37.98 3.56 8.33
CA ASN A 400 -36.80 3.40 9.17
C ASN A 400 -35.84 2.38 8.56
N GLY A 401 -34.61 2.34 9.07
CA GLY A 401 -33.62 1.36 8.65
C GLY A 401 -32.45 1.18 9.61
N ALA A 402 -31.49 0.40 9.13
CA ALA A 402 -30.25 0.09 9.80
C ALA A 402 -29.16 -0.17 8.76
N TRP A 403 -27.91 -0.03 9.17
CA TRP A 403 -26.78 -0.34 8.32
C TRP A 403 -25.57 -0.76 9.14
N TYR A 404 -24.63 -1.45 8.50
CA TYR A 404 -23.31 -1.73 9.06
C TYR A 404 -22.21 -1.82 8.01
N VAL A 405 -20.98 -1.64 8.48
CA VAL A 405 -19.76 -2.16 7.86
C VAL A 405 -19.06 -3.05 8.89
N ALA A 406 -18.68 -4.27 8.50
CA ALA A 406 -18.27 -5.32 9.42
C ALA A 406 -17.16 -6.22 8.85
N ASP A 407 -16.44 -6.87 9.76
CA ASP A 407 -15.60 -8.04 9.45
C ASP A 407 -16.51 -9.23 9.11
N GLY A 408 -16.43 -9.72 7.88
CA GLY A 408 -17.08 -10.95 7.40
C GLY A 408 -16.11 -12.14 7.30
N THR A 409 -14.89 -12.03 7.80
CA THR A 409 -13.84 -13.05 7.63
C THR A 409 -14.26 -14.37 8.27
N GLY A 410 -14.13 -15.47 7.51
CA GLY A 410 -14.55 -16.81 7.93
C GLY A 410 -16.07 -17.05 7.89
N LYS A 411 -16.86 -16.08 7.44
CA LYS A 411 -18.28 -16.29 7.12
C LYS A 411 -18.42 -16.73 5.66
N GLU A 412 -19.29 -17.71 5.43
CA GLU A 412 -19.59 -18.21 4.09
C GLU A 412 -21.02 -17.81 3.71
N ASP A 413 -21.19 -17.39 2.46
CA ASP A 413 -22.47 -17.15 1.83
C ASP A 413 -22.76 -18.30 0.85
N SER A 414 -24.03 -18.60 0.60
CA SER A 414 -24.42 -19.72 -0.27
C SER A 414 -24.11 -19.49 -1.75
N SER A 415 -23.83 -18.25 -2.15
CA SER A 415 -23.55 -17.82 -3.52
C SER A 415 -22.84 -16.47 -3.52
N ASP A 416 -22.17 -16.14 -4.62
CA ASP A 416 -21.62 -14.81 -4.89
C ASP A 416 -22.68 -13.76 -5.26
N GLU A 417 -23.89 -14.22 -5.54
CA GLU A 417 -25.04 -13.40 -5.86
C GLU A 417 -26.31 -14.08 -5.35
N ILE A 418 -27.14 -13.31 -4.66
CA ILE A 418 -28.47 -13.73 -4.25
C ILE A 418 -29.42 -12.62 -4.69
N ILE A 419 -30.46 -13.00 -5.45
CA ILE A 419 -31.56 -12.14 -5.85
C ILE A 419 -32.81 -12.91 -5.46
N ALA A 420 -33.46 -12.51 -4.37
CA ALA A 420 -34.55 -13.31 -3.81
C ALA A 420 -35.56 -12.47 -3.02
N LEU A 421 -36.68 -13.13 -2.72
CA LEU A 421 -37.72 -12.61 -1.84
C LEU A 421 -38.33 -13.74 -1.00
N ASN A 422 -38.97 -13.36 0.09
CA ASN A 422 -39.85 -14.25 0.83
C ASN A 422 -41.11 -13.50 1.29
N HIS A 423 -42.26 -14.15 1.14
CA HIS A 423 -43.52 -13.62 1.65
C HIS A 423 -43.73 -14.00 3.11
N ASN A 424 -44.16 -13.03 3.92
CA ASN A 424 -44.49 -13.21 5.34
C ASN A 424 -43.39 -13.89 6.17
N ASN A 425 -42.14 -13.86 5.70
CA ASN A 425 -40.99 -14.50 6.33
C ASN A 425 -39.74 -13.69 6.02
N ASP A 426 -39.12 -13.14 7.06
CA ASP A 426 -37.88 -12.35 6.98
C ASP A 426 -36.65 -13.17 7.42
N THR A 427 -36.81 -14.43 7.81
CA THR A 427 -35.71 -15.29 8.32
C THR A 427 -34.53 -15.38 7.35
N PRO A 428 -34.72 -15.55 6.03
CA PRO A 428 -33.59 -15.60 5.09
C PRO A 428 -32.84 -14.27 5.00
N ALA A 429 -33.56 -13.15 4.87
CA ALA A 429 -32.97 -11.82 4.82
C ALA A 429 -32.23 -11.47 6.12
N ARG A 430 -32.82 -11.80 7.27
CA ARG A 430 -32.23 -11.66 8.60
C ARG A 430 -30.94 -12.47 8.75
N THR A 431 -30.96 -13.72 8.32
CA THR A 431 -29.78 -14.60 8.36
C THR A 431 -28.66 -14.02 7.50
N LEU A 432 -29.01 -13.53 6.31
CA LEU A 432 -28.08 -12.90 5.39
C LEU A 432 -27.48 -11.60 5.96
N TYR A 433 -28.31 -10.74 6.55
CA TYR A 433 -27.87 -9.50 7.20
C TYR A 433 -26.95 -9.76 8.39
N ASN A 434 -27.28 -10.77 9.21
CA ASN A 434 -26.50 -11.11 10.40
C ASN A 434 -25.28 -12.00 10.14
N ASN A 435 -24.93 -12.28 8.87
CA ASN A 435 -23.78 -13.11 8.50
C ASN A 435 -22.46 -12.32 8.55
N TYR A 436 -22.11 -11.77 9.71
CA TYR A 436 -20.84 -11.08 9.97
C TYR A 436 -20.22 -11.58 11.27
N LYS A 437 -18.95 -11.26 11.49
CA LYS A 437 -18.19 -11.60 12.70
C LYS A 437 -18.21 -10.48 13.73
N THR A 438 -17.86 -9.25 13.33
CA THR A 438 -17.81 -8.09 14.24
C THR A 438 -18.03 -6.80 13.47
N TYR A 439 -18.77 -5.85 14.04
CA TYR A 439 -18.96 -4.53 13.46
C TYR A 439 -17.68 -3.69 13.48
N MET A 440 -17.43 -2.97 12.41
CA MET A 440 -16.51 -1.82 12.37
C MET A 440 -17.27 -0.53 12.70
N ALA A 441 -18.46 -0.39 12.11
CA ALA A 441 -19.41 0.68 12.37
C ALA A 441 -20.84 0.20 12.05
N ASN A 442 -21.82 0.70 12.78
CA ASN A 442 -23.24 0.41 12.51
C ASN A 442 -24.14 1.50 13.13
N GLN A 443 -25.37 1.59 12.62
CA GLN A 443 -26.47 2.22 13.32
C GLN A 443 -27.70 1.32 13.21
N GLY A 444 -28.30 1.00 14.36
CA GLY A 444 -29.35 0.00 14.46
C GLY A 444 -28.88 -1.41 14.12
N ASP A 445 -29.85 -2.32 14.03
CA ASP A 445 -29.69 -3.68 13.53
C ASP A 445 -30.95 -4.12 12.77
N PHE A 446 -31.02 -5.39 12.35
CA PHE A 446 -32.14 -5.90 11.56
C PHE A 446 -33.50 -5.73 12.27
N ASP A 447 -33.55 -5.80 13.60
CA ASP A 447 -34.78 -5.66 14.40
C ASP A 447 -34.94 -4.25 14.98
N ASN A 448 -33.84 -3.68 15.46
CA ASN A 448 -33.79 -2.39 16.13
C ASN A 448 -33.41 -1.29 15.14
N ARG A 449 -34.33 -1.01 14.22
CA ARG A 449 -34.21 0.05 13.21
C ARG A 449 -34.47 1.42 13.85
N GLY A 450 -33.94 2.47 13.21
CA GLY A 450 -34.18 3.86 13.57
C GLY A 450 -34.16 4.74 12.32
N PRO A 451 -34.13 6.07 12.46
CA PRO A 451 -34.03 7.02 11.33
C PRO A 451 -32.60 7.03 10.76
N TYR A 452 -32.10 5.88 10.34
CA TYR A 452 -30.74 5.62 9.87
C TYR A 452 -30.68 5.22 8.39
N GLU A 453 -31.84 5.09 7.75
CA GLU A 453 -32.07 4.69 6.36
C GLU A 453 -31.62 5.74 5.35
N GLY A 454 -31.62 7.03 5.73
CA GLY A 454 -31.46 8.16 4.82
C GLY A 454 -30.25 8.10 3.89
N GLU A 455 -30.30 8.80 2.77
CA GLU A 455 -29.22 8.79 1.79
C GLU A 455 -27.91 9.44 2.29
N GLY A 456 -26.81 9.06 1.64
CA GLY A 456 -25.48 9.59 1.88
C GLY A 456 -24.47 8.55 2.34
N VAL A 457 -23.24 9.01 2.52
CA VAL A 457 -22.13 8.17 2.97
C VAL A 457 -22.32 7.82 4.44
N LYS A 458 -22.56 6.54 4.71
CA LYS A 458 -22.73 6.00 6.07
C LYS A 458 -21.39 5.75 6.75
N TYR A 459 -20.46 5.18 6.00
CA TYR A 459 -19.12 4.88 6.49
C TYR A 459 -18.10 5.23 5.41
N ASN A 460 -17.00 5.85 5.83
CA ASN A 460 -15.80 6.04 5.02
C ASN A 460 -14.60 6.03 5.97
N GLY A 461 -14.07 4.85 6.26
CA GLY A 461 -13.21 4.66 7.41
C GLY A 461 -12.20 3.53 7.25
N PRO A 462 -11.34 3.33 8.27
CA PRO A 462 -10.32 2.29 8.23
C PRO A 462 -10.95 0.88 8.21
N VAL A 463 -10.22 -0.09 7.66
CA VAL A 463 -10.64 -1.49 7.69
C VAL A 463 -10.18 -2.11 9.00
N VAL A 464 -11.08 -2.24 9.99
CA VAL A 464 -10.71 -2.73 11.33
C VAL A 464 -10.87 -4.25 11.40
N ILE A 465 -9.86 -4.97 10.92
CA ILE A 465 -9.79 -6.44 11.01
C ILE A 465 -8.39 -6.86 11.51
N PRO A 466 -8.29 -7.63 12.60
CA PRO A 466 -7.00 -8.16 13.06
C PRO A 466 -6.33 -9.04 12.00
N ILE A 467 -5.02 -8.87 11.84
CA ILE A 467 -4.23 -9.61 10.85
C ILE A 467 -3.58 -10.82 11.53
N SER A 468 -3.57 -11.96 10.84
CA SER A 468 -2.78 -13.13 11.24
C SER A 468 -1.28 -12.84 11.16
N THR A 469 -0.48 -13.30 12.12
CA THR A 469 0.98 -13.11 12.10
C THR A 469 1.72 -14.12 11.19
N THR A 470 1.00 -15.03 10.54
CA THR A 470 1.59 -16.11 9.74
C THR A 470 1.85 -15.68 8.30
N ASN A 471 2.97 -16.12 7.73
CA ASN A 471 3.24 -15.96 6.30
C ASN A 471 2.21 -16.69 5.44
N GLY A 472 1.79 -16.08 4.34
CA GLY A 472 0.89 -16.71 3.38
C GLY A 472 -0.20 -15.77 2.87
N ASN A 473 -1.12 -16.31 2.08
CA ASN A 473 -2.28 -15.57 1.61
C ASN A 473 -3.46 -15.82 2.54
N VAL A 474 -4.07 -14.75 3.04
CA VAL A 474 -5.28 -14.79 3.86
C VAL A 474 -6.34 -13.92 3.20
N THR A 475 -7.54 -14.47 3.04
CA THR A 475 -8.69 -13.71 2.52
C THR A 475 -9.48 -13.15 3.69
N TYR A 476 -9.41 -11.84 3.86
CA TYR A 476 -10.32 -11.09 4.72
C TYR A 476 -11.57 -10.70 3.93
N LYS A 477 -12.69 -10.49 4.60
CA LYS A 477 -13.92 -10.03 3.95
C LYS A 477 -14.43 -8.78 4.66
N VAL A 478 -14.56 -7.68 3.94
CA VAL A 478 -15.36 -6.53 4.41
C VAL A 478 -16.79 -6.79 3.97
N ARG A 479 -17.75 -6.69 4.89
CA ARG A 479 -19.17 -6.83 4.61
C ARG A 479 -19.87 -5.52 4.91
N ALA A 480 -20.66 -5.01 3.97
CA ALA A 480 -21.51 -3.86 4.16
C ALA A 480 -22.97 -4.32 4.05
N GLY A 481 -23.80 -3.90 5.00
CA GLY A 481 -25.21 -4.20 4.99
C GLY A 481 -26.04 -2.94 5.11
N TYR A 482 -27.08 -2.85 4.28
CA TYR A 482 -28.11 -1.85 4.35
C TYR A 482 -29.47 -2.53 4.44
N HIS A 483 -30.31 -2.07 5.36
CA HIS A 483 -31.63 -2.61 5.58
C HIS A 483 -32.62 -1.47 5.81
N ASN A 484 -33.73 -1.47 5.08
CA ASN A 484 -34.83 -0.56 5.33
C ASN A 484 -36.16 -1.30 5.45
N TYR A 485 -37.14 -0.59 6.01
CA TYR A 485 -38.43 -1.13 6.36
C TYR A 485 -39.53 -0.11 6.06
N GLN A 486 -40.61 -0.59 5.46
CA GLN A 486 -41.83 0.16 5.16
C GLN A 486 -43.01 -0.72 5.53
N SER A 487 -43.81 -0.37 6.55
CA SER A 487 -45.09 -1.07 6.86
C SER A 487 -45.11 -2.61 6.72
N LYS A 488 -44.04 -3.31 7.15
CA LYS A 488 -43.75 -4.77 7.10
C LYS A 488 -43.01 -5.27 5.87
N ASP A 489 -42.99 -4.49 4.82
CA ASP A 489 -42.14 -4.70 3.66
C ASP A 489 -40.69 -4.32 4.02
N ARG A 490 -39.75 -5.12 3.53
CA ARG A 490 -38.33 -5.01 3.86
C ARG A 490 -37.47 -5.07 2.62
N VAL A 491 -36.43 -4.25 2.60
CA VAL A 491 -35.33 -4.36 1.64
C VAL A 491 -34.04 -4.61 2.42
N THR A 492 -33.22 -5.54 1.94
CA THR A 492 -31.91 -5.86 2.51
C THR A 492 -30.87 -5.97 1.40
N CYS A 493 -29.85 -5.13 1.44
CA CYS A 493 -28.73 -5.14 0.51
C CYS A 493 -27.44 -5.51 1.23
N ILE A 494 -26.66 -6.41 0.65
CA ILE A 494 -25.44 -6.93 1.24
C ILE A 494 -24.32 -6.94 0.21
N GLY A 495 -23.34 -6.07 0.42
CA GLY A 495 -22.08 -6.06 -0.32
C GLY A 495 -21.01 -6.86 0.41
N VAL A 496 -20.38 -7.81 -0.28
CA VAL A 496 -19.22 -8.56 0.22
C VAL A 496 -18.00 -8.21 -0.61
N MET A 497 -16.95 -7.72 0.04
CA MET A 497 -15.70 -7.33 -0.61
C MET A 497 -14.54 -8.18 -0.08
N PRO A 498 -14.13 -9.23 -0.82
CA PRO A 498 -12.97 -10.04 -0.46
C PRO A 498 -11.67 -9.27 -0.67
N LEU A 499 -10.82 -9.25 0.36
CA LEU A 499 -9.46 -8.70 0.34
C LEU A 499 -8.47 -9.83 0.61
N VAL A 500 -7.79 -10.27 -0.45
CA VAL A 500 -6.72 -11.26 -0.37
C VAL A 500 -5.42 -10.56 -0.01
N VAL A 501 -4.91 -10.85 1.19
CA VAL A 501 -3.70 -10.22 1.72
C VAL A 501 -2.55 -11.21 1.67
N THR A 502 -1.49 -10.87 0.93
CA THR A 502 -0.21 -11.56 1.01
C THR A 502 0.54 -11.06 2.24
N GLN A 503 0.64 -11.92 3.23
CA GLN A 503 1.28 -11.65 4.51
C GLN A 503 2.72 -12.14 4.48
N THR A 504 3.64 -11.23 4.80
CA THR A 504 5.05 -11.57 4.98
C THR A 504 5.55 -11.02 6.31
N ASN A 505 6.12 -11.86 7.15
CA ASN A 505 6.86 -11.45 8.33
C ASN A 505 8.30 -11.13 7.90
N LYS A 506 8.67 -9.84 7.99
CA LYS A 506 10.02 -9.36 7.62
C LYS A 506 10.99 -9.25 8.80
N GLU A 507 10.64 -9.73 9.99
CA GLU A 507 11.48 -9.62 11.20
C GLU A 507 12.88 -10.20 11.00
N THR A 508 12.97 -11.47 10.59
CA THR A 508 14.26 -12.12 10.32
C THR A 508 15.07 -11.42 9.23
N LEU A 509 14.39 -10.90 8.19
CA LEU A 509 15.04 -10.17 7.10
C LEU A 509 15.61 -8.83 7.59
N ARG A 510 14.85 -8.13 8.42
CA ARG A 510 15.26 -6.87 9.05
C ARG A 510 16.44 -7.08 9.98
N ASP A 511 16.41 -8.13 10.80
CA ASP A 511 17.54 -8.51 11.66
C ASP A 511 18.79 -8.90 10.88
N ALA A 512 18.61 -9.59 9.75
CA ALA A 512 19.71 -9.91 8.85
C ALA A 512 20.32 -8.63 8.24
N MET A 513 19.48 -7.70 7.77
CA MET A 513 19.92 -6.41 7.23
C MET A 513 20.64 -5.55 8.28
N ASN A 514 20.12 -5.51 9.51
CA ASN A 514 20.75 -4.79 10.62
C ASN A 514 22.10 -5.41 10.97
N ARG A 515 22.19 -6.74 11.08
CA ARG A 515 23.46 -7.43 11.34
C ARG A 515 24.49 -7.18 10.23
N ALA A 516 24.07 -7.23 8.97
CA ALA A 516 24.95 -6.94 7.84
C ALA A 516 25.44 -5.49 7.87
N THR A 517 24.55 -4.54 8.17
CA THR A 517 24.90 -3.11 8.32
C THR A 517 25.89 -2.90 9.46
N ASN A 518 25.67 -3.52 10.62
CA ASN A 518 26.51 -3.38 11.81
C ASN A 518 27.98 -3.74 11.57
N ILE A 519 28.26 -4.65 10.63
CA ILE A 519 29.59 -5.21 10.39
C ILE A 519 30.29 -4.65 9.14
N VAL A 520 29.65 -3.78 8.35
CA VAL A 520 30.28 -3.24 7.12
C VAL A 520 31.57 -2.47 7.40
N ALA A 521 31.66 -1.79 8.56
CA ALA A 521 32.88 -1.09 8.96
C ALA A 521 34.01 -2.06 9.34
N LYS A 522 33.69 -3.16 10.04
CA LYS A 522 34.64 -4.23 10.40
C LYS A 522 35.25 -4.87 9.16
N TYR A 523 34.46 -5.01 8.10
CA TYR A 523 34.92 -5.53 6.82
C TYR A 523 35.38 -4.46 5.83
N GLY A 524 35.38 -3.19 6.24
CA GLY A 524 35.91 -2.09 5.42
C GLY A 524 35.26 -1.98 4.04
N LEU A 525 33.93 -2.05 3.95
CA LEU A 525 33.22 -1.91 2.68
C LEU A 525 33.49 -0.53 2.05
N LYS A 526 34.07 -0.50 0.85
CA LYS A 526 34.38 0.71 0.08
C LYS A 526 33.25 1.15 -0.84
N PRO A 527 33.25 2.43 -1.29
CA PRO A 527 32.27 2.94 -2.26
C PRO A 527 32.18 2.15 -3.57
N ASP A 528 33.28 1.56 -4.03
CA ASP A 528 33.37 0.74 -5.25
C ASP A 528 32.89 -0.72 -5.03
N GLY A 529 32.42 -1.08 -3.83
CA GLY A 529 31.97 -2.42 -3.47
C GLY A 529 33.10 -3.39 -3.10
N THR A 530 34.36 -2.94 -3.15
CA THR A 530 35.51 -3.71 -2.67
C THR A 530 35.64 -3.62 -1.15
N SER A 531 36.51 -4.43 -0.57
CA SER A 531 36.86 -4.39 0.85
C SER A 531 38.26 -3.84 1.05
N ILE A 532 38.48 -3.16 2.18
CA ILE A 532 39.81 -2.77 2.64
C ILE A 532 40.57 -3.97 3.21
N TYR A 533 39.88 -4.91 3.86
CA TYR A 533 40.49 -6.01 4.63
C TYR A 533 40.28 -7.40 4.02
N TYR A 534 39.39 -7.52 3.03
CA TYR A 534 39.12 -8.77 2.32
C TYR A 534 39.61 -8.67 0.88
N ASN A 535 40.18 -9.76 0.37
CA ASN A 535 40.42 -9.87 -1.06
C ASN A 535 39.09 -9.73 -1.79
N SER A 536 38.93 -8.64 -2.52
CA SER A 536 37.66 -8.29 -3.16
C SER A 536 37.32 -9.18 -4.35
N SER A 537 38.30 -9.94 -4.84
CA SER A 537 38.12 -11.04 -5.80
C SER A 537 37.65 -12.34 -5.13
N ASN A 538 37.53 -12.38 -3.80
CA ASN A 538 36.97 -13.52 -3.08
C ASN A 538 35.45 -13.58 -3.36
N SER A 539 35.00 -14.74 -3.85
CA SER A 539 33.59 -15.00 -4.15
C SER A 539 32.66 -14.79 -2.94
N ASN A 540 33.14 -15.02 -1.72
CA ASN A 540 32.37 -14.82 -0.50
C ASN A 540 32.12 -13.33 -0.22
N TRP A 541 33.10 -12.47 -0.48
CA TRP A 541 32.93 -11.02 -0.35
C TRP A 541 31.93 -10.48 -1.36
N THR A 542 32.09 -10.85 -2.64
CA THR A 542 31.13 -10.46 -3.68
C THR A 542 29.72 -10.96 -3.36
N LYS A 543 29.60 -12.18 -2.82
CA LYS A 543 28.32 -12.73 -2.36
C LYS A 543 27.74 -11.94 -1.19
N PHE A 544 28.54 -11.57 -0.18
CA PHE A 544 28.10 -10.76 0.95
C PHE A 544 27.54 -9.41 0.49
N VAL A 545 28.28 -8.65 -0.33
CA VAL A 545 27.84 -7.32 -0.82
C VAL A 545 26.55 -7.44 -1.64
N SER A 546 26.45 -8.47 -2.49
CA SER A 546 25.24 -8.72 -3.28
C SER A 546 24.03 -9.06 -2.39
N LEU A 547 24.20 -9.94 -1.40
CA LEU A 547 23.15 -10.30 -0.46
C LEU A 547 22.74 -9.10 0.40
N TYR A 548 23.69 -8.28 0.86
CA TYR A 548 23.42 -7.08 1.66
C TYR A 548 22.49 -6.12 0.92
N ARG A 549 22.81 -5.80 -0.34
CA ARG A 549 21.96 -4.94 -1.18
C ARG A 549 20.61 -5.60 -1.47
N THR A 550 20.60 -6.88 -1.81
CA THR A 550 19.37 -7.63 -2.12
C THR A 550 18.42 -7.67 -0.92
N ALA A 551 18.94 -7.93 0.29
CA ALA A 551 18.15 -7.95 1.51
C ALA A 551 17.55 -6.58 1.81
N GLY A 552 18.31 -5.50 1.62
CA GLY A 552 17.81 -4.14 1.76
C GLY A 552 16.64 -3.84 0.80
N LEU A 553 16.76 -4.25 -0.47
CA LEU A 553 15.69 -4.10 -1.46
C LEU A 553 14.44 -4.92 -1.10
N MET A 554 14.61 -6.18 -0.68
CA MET A 554 13.50 -7.04 -0.26
C MET A 554 12.81 -6.51 0.99
N LEU A 555 13.57 -5.93 1.92
CA LEU A 555 13.03 -5.31 3.12
C LEU A 555 12.15 -4.11 2.75
N ALA A 556 12.64 -3.23 1.87
CA ALA A 556 11.94 -2.05 1.41
C ALA A 556 10.69 -2.36 0.56
N LYS A 557 10.72 -3.41 -0.28
CA LYS A 557 9.67 -3.70 -1.26
C LYS A 557 8.29 -3.87 -0.64
N LEU A 558 7.31 -3.09 -1.13
CA LEU A 558 5.91 -3.18 -0.71
C LEU A 558 5.24 -4.47 -1.20
N ASP A 559 5.46 -4.84 -2.47
CA ASP A 559 4.89 -6.03 -3.10
C ASP A 559 5.88 -7.20 -3.12
N LEU A 560 5.71 -8.17 -2.23
CA LEU A 560 6.29 -9.51 -2.41
C LEU A 560 5.40 -10.41 -3.28
N ALA A 561 4.19 -9.96 -3.63
CA ALA A 561 3.31 -10.62 -4.59
C ALA A 561 3.19 -9.82 -5.89
N SER A 562 4.08 -10.07 -6.85
CA SER A 562 3.61 -10.14 -8.24
C SER A 562 4.38 -11.21 -8.99
N THR A 563 3.73 -12.36 -9.08
CA THR A 563 3.82 -13.28 -10.20
C THR A 563 3.59 -12.51 -11.50
N THR A 564 4.66 -12.07 -12.13
CA THR A 564 4.71 -11.94 -13.59
C THR A 564 6.02 -12.56 -14.02
N SER A 565 5.90 -13.72 -14.65
CA SER A 565 6.93 -14.35 -15.46
C SER A 565 7.72 -13.29 -16.23
N VAL A 566 9.01 -13.17 -15.94
CA VAL A 566 9.96 -12.63 -16.91
C VAL A 566 10.23 -13.77 -17.87
N SER A 567 9.55 -13.75 -19.02
CA SER A 567 10.06 -14.40 -20.23
C SER A 567 11.13 -13.51 -20.84
#